data_AF-A0A8J6YQQ7-F1
#
_entry.id   AF-A0A8J6YQQ7-F1
#
_cell.length_a   1.000
_cell.length_b   1.000
_cell.length_c   1.000
_cell.angle_alpha   90.00
_cell.angle_beta   90.00
_cell.angle_gamma   90.00
#
_symmetry.space_group_name_H-M   'P 1'
#
loop_
_entity.id
_entity.type
_entity.pdbx_description
1 polymer ?
#
loop_
_entity_poly.entity_id
_entity_poly.type
_entity_poly.pdbx_seq_one_letter_code
_entity_poly.pdbx_strand_id
1 'polypeptide(L)' 'MNDAVFRETLTSSKDLGEASLATKILVANLRREVSGQPALLDQAVSSLSAYFAKHQFASKDLAAL' A
#
# COMPACT_ATOMS: atom_id res chain seq x y z
N MET A 1 -9.83 1.77 9.08
CA MET A 1 -9.62 0.47 9.79
C MET A 1 -8.68 -0.38 8.95
N ASN A 2 -7.42 0.08 8.86
CA ASN A 2 -6.19 -0.60 8.38
C ASN A 2 -5.05 0.42 8.11
N ASP A 3 -5.28 1.71 8.37
CA ASP A 3 -4.37 2.81 8.11
C ASP A 3 -2.98 2.64 8.74
N ALA A 4 -2.90 2.05 9.94
CA ALA A 4 -1.62 1.76 10.59
C ALA A 4 -0.79 0.74 9.79
N VAL A 5 -1.43 -0.32 9.29
CA VAL A 5 -0.79 -1.36 8.44
C VAL A 5 -0.33 -0.74 7.13
N PHE A 6 -1.19 0.02 6.46
CA PHE A 6 -0.83 0.70 5.20
C PHE A 6 0.33 1.67 5.37
N ARG A 7 0.34 2.43 6.46
CA ARG A 7 1.43 3.34 6.78
C ARG A 7 2.74 2.59 7.02
N GLU A 8 2.70 1.49 7.77
CA GLU A 8 3.86 0.63 7.98
C GLU A 8 4.35 0.03 6.66
N THR A 9 3.46 -0.52 5.85
CA THR A 9 3.81 -1.07 4.53
C THR A 9 4.46 -0.01 3.63
N LEU A 10 3.97 1.23 3.64
CA LEU A 10 4.50 2.32 2.79
C LEU A 10 5.80 2.94 3.31
N THR A 11 6.08 2.81 4.61
CA THR A 11 7.31 3.31 5.23
C THR A 11 8.38 2.23 5.39
N SER A 12 8.00 0.96 5.30
CA SER A 12 8.87 -0.21 5.39
C SER A 12 9.24 -0.76 4.02
N SER A 13 10.39 -1.43 3.93
CA SER A 13 10.83 -2.18 2.74
C SER A 13 10.40 -3.64 2.78
N LYS A 14 9.39 -3.99 3.59
CA LYS A 14 8.85 -5.35 3.70
C LYS A 14 8.45 -5.89 2.33
N ASP A 15 8.87 -7.11 2.03
CA ASP A 15 8.43 -7.81 0.83
C ASP A 15 6.96 -8.20 0.96
N LEU A 16 6.20 -8.02 -0.13
CA LEU A 16 4.74 -8.21 -0.14
C LEU A 16 4.35 -9.67 -0.49
N GLY A 17 5.30 -10.61 -0.48
CA GLY A 17 5.06 -12.04 -0.54
C GLY A 17 4.15 -12.46 -1.69
N GLU A 18 3.02 -13.08 -1.37
CA GLU A 18 2.03 -13.59 -2.33
C GLU A 18 1.05 -12.52 -2.86
N ALA A 19 1.25 -11.24 -2.53
CA ALA A 19 0.42 -10.17 -3.07
C ALA A 19 0.43 -10.18 -4.61
N SER A 20 -0.72 -9.84 -5.19
CA SER A 20 -0.85 -9.68 -6.63
C SER A 20 0.17 -8.67 -7.19
N LEU A 21 0.57 -8.88 -8.44
CA LEU A 21 1.50 -7.99 -9.14
C LEU A 21 1.01 -6.54 -9.16
N ALA A 22 -0.31 -6.34 -9.31
CA ALA A 22 -0.92 -5.02 -9.29
C ALA A 22 -0.71 -4.33 -7.93
N THR A 23 -0.96 -5.05 -6.82
CA THR A 23 -0.73 -4.53 -5.47
C THR A 23 0.75 -4.24 -5.23
N LYS A 24 1.65 -5.10 -5.69
CA LYS A 24 3.11 -4.89 -5.60
C LYS A 24 3.56 -3.62 -6.34
N ILE A 25 3.09 -3.43 -7.56
CA ILE A 25 3.41 -2.24 -8.36
C ILE A 25 2.85 -0.98 -7.70
N LEU A 26 1.60 -1.02 -7.21
CA LEU A 26 0.98 0.11 -6.53
C LEU A 26 1.77 0.51 -5.28
N VAL A 27 2.03 -0.44 -4.38
CA VAL A 27 2.78 -0.18 -3.14
C VAL A 27 4.20 0.30 -3.45
N ALA A 28 4.88 -0.28 -4.45
CA ALA A 28 6.21 0.16 -4.85
C ALA A 28 6.23 1.62 -5.37
N ASN A 29 5.22 2.02 -6.14
CA ASN A 29 5.08 3.40 -6.59
C ASN A 29 4.81 4.35 -5.42
N LEU A 30 3.86 4.01 -4.55
CA LEU A 30 3.54 4.81 -3.38
C LEU A 30 4.73 4.93 -2.42
N ARG A 31 5.52 3.86 -2.22
CA ARG A 31 6.78 3.89 -1.46
C ARG A 31 7.78 4.87 -2.05
N ARG A 32 7.94 4.91 -3.38
CA ARG A 32 8.83 5.86 -4.06
C ARG A 32 8.35 7.30 -3.90
N GLU A 33 7.05 7.53 -4.02
CA GLU A 33 6.45 8.86 -3.83
C GLU A 33 6.66 9.36 -2.41
N VAL A 34 6.38 8.52 -1.40
CA VAL A 34 6.61 8.86 0.02
C VAL A 34 8.10 9.05 0.32
N SER A 35 8.98 8.25 -0.29
CA SER A 35 10.43 8.38 -0.11
C SER A 35 10.96 9.72 -0.66
N GLY A 36 10.44 10.17 -1.81
CA GLY A 36 10.76 11.48 -2.37
C GLY A 36 10.06 12.65 -1.65
N GLN A 37 8.86 12.41 -1.11
CA GLN A 37 8.02 13.43 -0.45
C GLN A 37 7.27 12.82 0.75
N PRO A 38 7.88 12.82 1.94
CA PRO A 38 7.29 12.20 3.13
C PRO A 38 5.94 12.81 3.56
N ALA A 39 5.68 14.06 3.18
CA ALA A 39 4.42 14.75 3.42
C ALA A 39 3.22 14.11 2.69
N LEU A 40 3.45 13.29 1.66
CA LEU A 40 2.40 12.60 0.89
C LEU A 40 1.96 11.28 1.53
N LEU A 41 2.51 10.90 2.69
CA LEU A 41 2.21 9.62 3.34
C LEU A 41 0.72 9.41 3.59
N ASP A 42 0.02 10.40 4.15
CA ASP A 42 -1.41 10.31 4.42
C ASP A 42 -2.25 10.18 3.13
N GLN A 43 -1.81 10.85 2.06
CA GLN A 43 -2.44 10.74 0.74
C GLN A 43 -2.21 9.35 0.11
N ALA A 44 -1.00 8.80 0.27
CA ALA A 44 -0.65 7.47 -0.20
C ALA A 44 -1.41 6.37 0.55
N VAL A 45 -1.57 6.50 1.87
CA VAL A 45 -2.41 5.61 2.70
C VAL A 45 -3.87 5.66 2.23
N SER A 46 -4.40 6.86 2.00
CA SER A 46 -5.76 7.03 1.49
C SER A 46 -5.96 6.40 0.12
N SER A 47 -4.95 6.52 -0.77
CA SER A 47 -4.98 5.95 -2.12
C SER A 47 -4.92 4.42 -2.09
N LEU A 48 -4.08 3.85 -1.22
CA LEU A 48 -4.00 2.40 -1.02
C LEU A 48 -5.31 1.85 -0.44
N SER A 49 -5.89 2.54 0.55
CA SER A 49 -7.20 2.19 1.13
C SER A 49 -8.32 2.23 0.09
N ALA A 50 -8.36 3.28 -0.74
CA ALA A 50 -9.33 3.41 -1.83
C ALA A 50 -9.18 2.31 -2.89
N TYR A 51 -7.94 1.89 -3.19
CA TYR A 51 -7.69 0.77 -4.09
C TYR A 51 -8.31 -0.53 -3.56
N PHE A 52 -8.04 -0.89 -2.30
CA PHE A 52 -8.63 -2.10 -1.71
C PHE A 52 -10.16 -2.02 -1.55
N ALA A 53 -10.70 -0.84 -1.30
CA ALA A 53 -12.15 -0.63 -1.24
C ALA A 53 -12.82 -0.81 -2.61
N LYS A 54 -12.16 -0.38 -3.69
CA LYS A 54 -12.67 -0.49 -5.06
C LYS A 54 -12.43 -1.87 -5.69
N HIS A 55 -11.36 -2.54 -5.28
CA HIS A 55 -10.91 -3.80 -5.86
C HIS A 55 -11.03 -4.93 -4.83
N GLN A 56 -12.25 -5.49 -4.72
CA GLN A 56 -12.57 -6.56 -3.77
C GLN A 56 -11.70 -7.83 -3.95
N PHE A 57 -11.17 -8.07 -5.16
CA PHE A 57 -10.20 -9.14 -5.40
C PHE A 57 -8.86 -8.91 -4.69
N ALA A 58 -8.46 -7.65 -4.51
CA ALA A 58 -7.23 -7.27 -3.85
C ALA A 58 -7.34 -7.41 -2.33
N SER A 59 -8.55 -7.56 -1.78
CA SER A 59 -8.73 -7.81 -0.33
C SER A 59 -7.97 -9.05 0.15
N LYS A 60 -7.67 -10.01 -0.72
CA LYS A 60 -6.80 -11.16 -0.41
C LYS A 60 -5.33 -10.77 -0.20
N ASP A 61 -4.87 -9.73 -0.87
CA ASP A 61 -3.50 -9.22 -0.74
C ASP A 61 -3.29 -8.48 0.59
N LEU A 62 -4.36 -8.07 1.29
CA LEU A 62 -4.25 -7.45 2.62
C LEU A 62 -3.52 -8.34 3.63
N ALA A 63 -3.62 -9.67 3.48
CA ALA A 63 -2.91 -10.62 4.32
C ALA A 63 -1.39 -10.62 4.11
N ALA A 64 -0.92 -10.06 2.99
CA ALA A 64 0.49 -10.01 2.62
C ALA A 64 1.16 -8.64 2.87
N LEU A 65 0.40 -7.65 3.35
CA LEU A 65 0.89 -6.30 3.66
C LEU A 65 1.68 -6.22 4.98
#